data_AF-A0A2N2JL28-F1
#
_entry.id   AF-A0A2N2JL28-F1
#
_cell.length_a   1.000
_cell.length_b   1.000
_cell.length_c   1.000
_cell.angle_alpha   90.00
_cell.angle_beta   90.00
_cell.angle_gamma   90.00
#
_symmetry.space_group_name_H-M   'P 1'
#
loop_
_entity.id
_entity.type
_entity.pdbx_description
1 polymer ?
#
loop_
_entity_poly.entity_id
_entity_poly.type
_entity_poly.pdbx_seq_one_letter_code
_entity_poly.pdbx_strand_id
1 'polypeptide(L)'
;MRKTLTAVTAAAAALIGACSSAPEEKAGKSPEASMLGLEVRGDAEVEKFDLNGDKSADDWRYYIRKGDKDTPRDQRPRLLARQDLDLNFDGTPDVRRHFNEQGTVVREEMDLDFDGQFDAIDYYSDGALFRRDLALNFAGTPSIIKFYNEAQLARKERDTNGDGKMDTIEYYEGGKLIRIGEDRDGDGKPDVYTEVDQDEPAAGGGG
;
A
#
# COMPACT_ATOMS: atom_id res chain seq x y z
N MET A 1 -12.49 -25.62 29.42
CA MET A 1 -12.84 -24.40 28.66
C MET A 1 -11.56 -23.68 28.30
N ARG A 2 -11.12 -23.78 27.04
CA ARG A 2 -10.06 -22.95 26.44
C ARG A 2 -10.51 -22.65 25.02
N LYS A 3 -10.81 -21.39 24.71
CA LYS A 3 -11.07 -20.92 23.34
C LYS A 3 -9.73 -20.54 22.76
N THR A 4 -9.28 -21.26 21.74
CA THR A 4 -8.14 -20.88 20.90
C THR A 4 -8.62 -19.79 19.94
N LEU A 5 -8.00 -18.60 20.01
CA LEU A 5 -8.10 -17.57 18.98
C LEU A 5 -7.46 -18.12 17.71
N THR A 6 -8.23 -18.25 16.64
CA THR A 6 -7.68 -18.43 15.29
C THR A 6 -7.37 -17.04 14.77
N ALA A 7 -6.08 -16.73 14.59
CA ALA A 7 -5.65 -15.52 13.91
C ALA A 7 -6.21 -15.55 12.48
N VAL A 8 -7.05 -14.57 12.14
CA VAL A 8 -7.43 -14.32 10.75
C VAL A 8 -6.20 -13.71 10.11
N THR A 9 -5.53 -14.50 9.28
CA THR A 9 -4.42 -14.02 8.47
C THR A 9 -5.03 -13.09 7.42
N ALA A 10 -4.72 -11.79 7.49
CA ALA A 10 -5.08 -10.83 6.46
C ALA A 10 -4.38 -11.25 5.16
N ALA A 11 -5.15 -11.89 4.27
CA ALA A 11 -4.71 -12.10 2.90
C ALA A 11 -4.92 -10.78 2.15
N ALA A 12 -3.87 -9.95 2.13
CA ALA A 12 -3.74 -8.91 1.12
C ALA A 12 -3.64 -9.62 -0.25
N ALA A 13 -4.79 -9.82 -0.90
CA ALA A 13 -4.86 -10.36 -2.24
C ALA A 13 -4.32 -9.31 -3.21
N ALA A 14 -3.01 -9.37 -3.48
CA ALA A 14 -2.43 -8.82 -4.70
C ALA A 14 -3.00 -9.61 -5.89
N LEU A 15 -4.02 -9.07 -6.54
CA LEU A 15 -4.49 -9.57 -7.83
C LEU A 15 -3.51 -9.09 -8.91
N ILE A 16 -2.46 -9.87 -9.14
CA ILE A 16 -1.67 -9.84 -10.38
C ILE A 16 -1.92 -11.17 -11.10
N GLY A 17 -2.44 -11.11 -12.32
CA GLY A 17 -2.71 -12.31 -13.12
C GLY A 17 -1.44 -12.87 -13.79
N ALA A 18 -1.30 -14.21 -13.78
CA ALA A 18 -0.85 -15.05 -14.90
C ALA A 18 -0.77 -16.54 -14.47
N CYS A 19 -1.04 -17.43 -15.43
CA CYS A 19 -1.27 -18.87 -15.32
C CYS A 19 -0.22 -19.69 -14.53
N SER A 20 -0.69 -20.61 -13.67
CA SER A 20 -0.24 -22.01 -13.61
C SER A 20 -1.12 -22.85 -12.69
N SER A 21 -1.36 -24.09 -13.11
CA SER A 21 -2.30 -25.07 -12.57
C SER A 21 -1.97 -25.58 -11.16
N ALA A 22 -2.92 -25.45 -10.24
CA ALA A 22 -3.01 -26.15 -8.95
C ALA A 22 -4.48 -26.48 -8.66
N PRO A 23 -4.79 -27.53 -7.86
CA PRO A 23 -6.07 -28.23 -7.90
C PRO A 23 -7.21 -27.40 -7.30
N GLU A 24 -8.40 -27.51 -7.91
CA GLU A 24 -9.64 -26.86 -7.47
C GLU A 24 -10.00 -27.29 -6.03
N GLU A 25 -9.63 -26.46 -5.07
CA GLU A 25 -10.30 -26.41 -3.78
C GLU A 25 -11.66 -25.75 -4.00
N LYS A 26 -12.74 -26.36 -3.48
CA LYS A 26 -14.11 -25.90 -3.71
C LYS A 26 -14.25 -24.43 -3.30
N ALA A 27 -14.34 -23.56 -4.28
CA ALA A 27 -14.70 -22.16 -4.10
C ALA A 27 -16.08 -22.09 -3.43
N GLY A 28 -16.11 -21.83 -2.12
CA GLY A 28 -17.29 -21.28 -1.49
C GLY A 28 -17.64 -19.99 -2.23
N LYS A 29 -18.92 -19.80 -2.58
CA LYS A 29 -19.38 -18.57 -3.22
C LYS A 29 -18.81 -17.38 -2.44
N SER A 30 -17.97 -16.59 -3.10
CA SER A 30 -17.60 -15.27 -2.57
C SER A 30 -18.92 -14.51 -2.32
N PRO A 31 -19.13 -13.91 -1.14
CA PRO A 31 -20.35 -13.15 -0.91
C PRO A 31 -20.50 -12.13 -2.05
N GLU A 32 -21.62 -12.19 -2.76
CA GLU A 32 -21.89 -11.23 -3.84
C GLU A 32 -22.01 -9.85 -3.19
N ALA A 33 -20.97 -9.03 -3.33
CA ALA A 33 -20.95 -7.66 -2.87
C ALA A 33 -22.25 -6.95 -3.29
N SER A 34 -22.99 -6.43 -2.31
CA SER A 34 -24.30 -5.82 -2.55
C SER A 34 -24.14 -4.33 -2.78
N MET A 35 -24.52 -3.84 -3.97
CA MET A 35 -24.47 -2.41 -4.27
C MET A 35 -25.50 -1.66 -3.40
N LEU A 36 -25.02 -0.77 -2.55
CA LEU A 36 -25.86 0.07 -1.69
C LEU A 36 -26.35 1.32 -2.40
N GLY A 37 -25.58 1.85 -3.35
CA GLY A 37 -26.02 2.98 -4.16
C GLY A 37 -24.91 3.70 -4.92
N LEU A 38 -25.35 4.72 -5.65
CA LEU A 38 -24.51 5.64 -6.40
C LEU A 38 -24.73 7.07 -5.88
N GLU A 39 -23.64 7.77 -5.62
CA GLU A 39 -23.62 9.15 -5.15
C GLU A 39 -22.72 10.00 -6.06
N VAL A 40 -23.03 11.29 -6.24
CA VAL A 40 -22.13 12.23 -6.93
C VAL A 40 -21.46 13.14 -5.89
N ARG A 41 -20.12 13.14 -5.84
CA ARG A 41 -19.30 14.00 -4.98
C ARG A 41 -18.41 14.89 -5.84
N GLY A 42 -18.83 16.14 -6.04
CA GLY A 42 -18.15 17.04 -6.98
C GLY A 42 -18.16 16.46 -8.40
N ASP A 43 -16.99 16.24 -8.99
CA ASP A 43 -16.86 15.62 -10.32
C ASP A 43 -16.89 14.09 -10.31
N ALA A 44 -16.82 13.47 -9.13
CA ALA A 44 -16.75 12.02 -8.98
C ALA A 44 -18.14 11.37 -8.84
N GLU A 45 -18.29 10.22 -9.48
CA GLU A 45 -19.40 9.26 -9.29
C GLU A 45 -18.92 8.15 -8.37
N VAL A 46 -19.55 7.99 -7.20
CA VAL A 46 -19.11 7.10 -6.13
C VAL A 46 -20.10 5.95 -5.97
N GLU A 47 -19.68 4.74 -6.30
CA GLU A 47 -20.43 3.52 -6.00
C GLU A 47 -20.06 3.03 -4.61
N LYS A 48 -21.06 2.55 -3.87
CA LYS A 48 -20.89 1.98 -2.53
C LYS A 48 -21.35 0.53 -2.53
N PHE A 49 -20.57 -0.34 -1.92
CA PHE A 49 -20.88 -1.75 -1.77
C PHE A 49 -20.79 -2.17 -0.31
N ASP A 50 -21.73 -3.02 0.08
CA ASP A 50 -21.74 -3.78 1.32
C ASP A 50 -21.13 -5.16 1.02
N LEU A 51 -20.04 -5.47 1.71
CA LEU A 51 -19.28 -6.71 1.54
C LEU A 51 -19.63 -7.76 2.60
N ASN A 52 -20.22 -7.37 3.74
CA ASN A 52 -20.48 -8.25 4.88
C ASN A 52 -21.98 -8.47 5.21
N GLY A 53 -22.88 -7.73 4.58
CA GLY A 53 -24.34 -7.80 4.71
C GLY A 53 -24.94 -6.96 5.85
N ASP A 54 -24.19 -6.03 6.45
CA ASP A 54 -24.65 -5.21 7.57
C ASP A 54 -25.40 -3.93 7.14
N LYS A 55 -25.46 -3.67 5.82
CA LYS A 55 -26.04 -2.47 5.18
C LYS A 55 -25.24 -1.18 5.38
N SER A 56 -24.00 -1.31 5.84
CA SER A 56 -22.97 -0.29 5.81
C SER A 56 -22.12 -0.48 4.54
N ALA A 57 -21.50 0.60 4.07
CA ALA A 57 -20.60 0.49 2.93
C ALA A 57 -19.23 0.07 3.45
N ASP A 58 -18.60 -0.88 2.74
CA ASP A 58 -17.25 -1.37 3.04
C ASP A 58 -16.30 -1.18 1.82
N ASP A 59 -16.84 -0.90 0.64
CA ASP A 59 -16.08 -0.58 -0.58
C ASP A 59 -16.71 0.65 -1.28
N TRP A 60 -15.91 1.70 -1.43
CA TRP A 60 -16.27 2.91 -2.16
C TRP A 60 -15.41 3.04 -3.41
N ARG A 61 -16.05 3.03 -4.58
CA ARG A 61 -15.37 3.17 -5.86
C ARG A 61 -15.68 4.52 -6.48
N TYR A 62 -14.65 5.35 -6.62
CA TYR A 62 -14.73 6.70 -7.12
C TYR A 62 -14.34 6.72 -8.60
N TYR A 63 -15.29 7.12 -9.43
CA TYR A 63 -15.11 7.23 -10.86
C TYR A 63 -15.13 8.68 -11.31
N ILE A 64 -14.22 9.04 -12.22
CA ILE A 64 -14.20 10.35 -12.87
C ILE A 64 -14.47 10.19 -14.35
N ARG A 65 -15.07 11.21 -14.96
CA ARG A 65 -15.27 11.27 -16.41
C ARG A 65 -14.17 12.09 -17.04
N LYS A 66 -13.34 11.45 -17.87
CA LYS A 66 -12.18 12.10 -18.50
C LYS A 66 -12.29 12.06 -20.02
N GLY A 67 -11.82 13.10 -20.69
CA GLY A 67 -11.91 13.24 -22.14
C GLY A 67 -11.83 14.70 -22.54
N ASP A 68 -11.95 14.98 -23.84
CA ASP A 68 -11.96 16.34 -24.36
C ASP A 68 -13.10 17.15 -23.72
N LYS A 69 -12.81 18.43 -23.39
CA LYS A 69 -13.81 19.39 -22.90
C LYS A 69 -14.95 19.58 -23.90
N ASP A 70 -14.70 19.40 -25.19
CA ASP A 70 -15.68 19.53 -26.27
C ASP A 70 -16.61 18.30 -26.36
N THR A 71 -16.23 17.17 -25.74
CA THR A 71 -17.09 16.00 -25.62
C THR A 71 -18.09 16.21 -24.46
N PRO A 72 -19.41 16.01 -24.66
CA PRO A 72 -20.39 16.04 -23.58
C PRO A 72 -20.00 15.12 -22.41
N ARG A 73 -20.20 15.58 -21.17
CA ARG A 73 -19.71 14.88 -19.96
C ARG A 73 -20.22 13.44 -19.89
N ASP A 74 -21.48 13.22 -20.20
CA ASP A 74 -22.14 11.90 -20.22
C ASP A 74 -21.56 10.92 -21.25
N GLN A 75 -20.90 11.44 -22.30
CA GLN A 75 -20.24 10.66 -23.34
C GLN A 75 -18.75 10.40 -23.05
N ARG A 76 -18.16 11.07 -22.06
CA ARG A 76 -16.77 10.86 -21.67
C ARG A 76 -16.62 9.51 -20.97
N PRO A 77 -15.52 8.76 -21.23
CA PRO A 77 -15.25 7.50 -20.54
C PRO A 77 -15.17 7.72 -19.02
N ARG A 78 -15.73 6.74 -18.30
CA ARG A 78 -15.74 6.68 -16.85
C ARG A 78 -14.54 5.84 -16.40
N LEU A 79 -13.63 6.47 -15.67
CA LEU A 79 -12.38 5.85 -15.22
C LEU A 79 -12.44 5.69 -13.71
N LEU A 80 -12.12 4.49 -13.20
CA LEU A 80 -11.92 4.29 -11.76
C LEU A 80 -10.68 5.09 -11.37
N ALA A 81 -10.85 6.10 -10.53
CA ALA A 81 -9.76 6.95 -10.07
C ALA A 81 -9.26 6.53 -8.69
N ARG A 82 -10.18 6.09 -7.83
CA ARG A 82 -9.88 5.68 -6.45
C ARG A 82 -10.81 4.58 -5.98
N GLN A 83 -10.30 3.69 -5.14
CA GLN A 83 -11.06 2.72 -4.38
C GLN A 83 -10.67 2.82 -2.90
N ASP A 84 -11.64 2.99 -2.02
CA ASP A 84 -11.45 2.97 -0.56
C ASP A 84 -12.13 1.69 -0.03
N LEU A 85 -11.43 0.91 0.80
CA LEU A 85 -11.86 -0.38 1.33
C LEU A 85 -11.76 -0.37 2.86
N ASP A 86 -12.85 -0.70 3.53
CA ASP A 86 -12.91 -1.01 4.95
C ASP A 86 -12.86 -2.55 5.10
N LEU A 87 -11.74 -3.05 5.61
CA LEU A 87 -11.44 -4.48 5.72
C LEU A 87 -11.86 -5.04 7.07
N ASN A 88 -11.89 -4.21 8.12
CA ASN A 88 -12.26 -4.61 9.47
C ASN A 88 -13.75 -4.33 9.81
N PHE A 89 -14.45 -3.62 8.93
CA PHE A 89 -15.85 -3.23 8.99
C PHE A 89 -16.19 -2.28 10.15
N ASP A 90 -15.32 -1.32 10.44
CA ASP A 90 -15.54 -0.31 11.48
C ASP A 90 -16.13 1.02 10.98
N GLY A 91 -16.30 1.15 9.66
CA GLY A 91 -16.79 2.33 8.97
C GLY A 91 -15.69 3.28 8.46
N THR A 92 -14.42 2.96 8.73
CA THR A 92 -13.25 3.72 8.29
C THR A 92 -12.49 2.93 7.23
N PRO A 93 -12.10 3.53 6.09
CA PRO A 93 -11.32 2.81 5.10
C PRO A 93 -9.90 2.50 5.55
N ASP A 94 -9.55 1.23 5.55
CA ASP A 94 -8.21 0.71 5.89
C ASP A 94 -7.26 0.75 4.69
N VAL A 95 -7.80 0.63 3.48
CA VAL A 95 -7.01 0.63 2.24
C VAL A 95 -7.58 1.65 1.27
N ARG A 96 -6.70 2.48 0.71
CA ARG A 96 -7.03 3.40 -0.37
C ARG A 96 -6.11 3.20 -1.57
N ARG A 97 -6.69 2.82 -2.71
CA ARG A 97 -5.99 2.65 -3.98
C ARG A 97 -6.29 3.78 -4.93
N HIS A 98 -5.26 4.29 -5.60
CA HIS A 98 -5.37 5.26 -6.69
C HIS A 98 -4.94 4.62 -8.00
N PHE A 99 -5.69 4.91 -9.06
CA PHE A 99 -5.50 4.31 -10.38
C PHE A 99 -5.16 5.38 -11.41
N ASN A 100 -4.36 5.01 -12.40
CA ASN A 100 -4.19 5.83 -13.60
C ASN A 100 -5.33 5.61 -14.62
N GLU A 101 -5.23 6.28 -15.76
CA GLU A 101 -6.25 6.20 -16.82
C GLU A 101 -6.37 4.81 -17.47
N GLN A 102 -5.31 4.00 -17.38
CA GLN A 102 -5.28 2.62 -17.86
C GLN A 102 -5.92 1.65 -16.85
N GLY A 103 -6.33 2.14 -15.67
CA GLY A 103 -6.91 1.33 -14.60
C GLY A 103 -5.88 0.53 -13.81
N THR A 104 -4.58 0.88 -13.89
CA THR A 104 -3.54 0.25 -13.08
C THR A 104 -3.29 1.05 -11.80
N VAL A 105 -3.06 0.36 -10.68
CA VAL A 105 -2.73 1.00 -9.40
C VAL A 105 -1.40 1.75 -9.53
N VAL A 106 -1.38 3.01 -9.08
CA VAL A 106 -0.18 3.85 -9.01
C VAL A 106 0.20 4.22 -7.58
N ARG A 107 -0.75 4.15 -6.65
CA ARG A 107 -0.53 4.42 -5.22
C ARG A 107 -1.52 3.62 -4.38
N GLU A 108 -1.04 3.05 -3.27
CA GLU A 108 -1.87 2.37 -2.28
C GLU A 108 -1.51 2.88 -0.88
N GLU A 109 -2.50 3.32 -0.12
CA GLU A 109 -2.37 3.77 1.27
C GLU A 109 -3.02 2.71 2.16
N MET A 110 -2.39 2.35 3.28
CA MET A 110 -2.86 1.31 4.19
C MET A 110 -2.74 1.77 5.64
N ASP A 111 -3.82 1.59 6.39
CA ASP A 111 -3.90 1.70 7.84
C ASP A 111 -3.60 0.29 8.38
N LEU A 112 -2.45 0.14 9.04
CA LEU A 112 -1.94 -1.16 9.41
C LEU A 112 -2.37 -1.58 10.82
N ASP A 113 -2.76 -0.63 11.66
CA ASP A 113 -3.22 -0.88 13.03
C ASP A 113 -4.69 -0.53 13.29
N PHE A 114 -5.40 -0.04 12.26
CA PHE A 114 -6.81 0.30 12.24
C PHE A 114 -7.16 1.48 13.16
N ASP A 115 -6.29 2.50 13.23
CA ASP A 115 -6.53 3.72 14.02
C ASP A 115 -7.21 4.86 13.23
N GLY A 116 -7.44 4.66 11.92
CA GLY A 116 -7.99 5.61 10.98
C GLY A 116 -6.96 6.50 10.26
N GLN A 117 -5.67 6.29 10.49
CA GLN A 117 -4.56 6.95 9.81
C GLN A 117 -3.80 5.94 8.94
N PHE A 118 -3.33 6.40 7.77
CA PHE A 118 -2.54 5.52 6.90
C PHE A 118 -1.07 5.47 7.35
N ASP A 119 -0.60 4.28 7.69
CA ASP A 119 0.77 4.01 8.13
C ASP A 119 1.71 3.66 7.00
N ALA A 120 1.18 3.14 5.89
CA ALA A 120 1.97 2.73 4.75
C ALA A 120 1.46 3.35 3.47
N ILE A 121 2.39 3.81 2.63
CA ILE A 121 2.10 4.29 1.29
C ILE A 121 3.03 3.63 0.28
N ASP A 122 2.44 2.86 -0.62
CA ASP A 122 3.12 2.25 -1.75
C ASP A 122 2.96 3.07 -3.01
N TYR A 123 4.04 3.15 -3.79
CA TYR A 123 4.06 3.80 -5.10
C TYR A 123 4.51 2.80 -6.16
N TYR A 124 3.73 2.76 -7.24
CA TYR A 124 3.91 1.83 -8.34
C TYR A 124 4.21 2.57 -9.64
N SER A 125 5.11 2.02 -10.47
CA SER A 125 5.38 2.45 -11.83
C SER A 125 5.30 1.23 -12.73
N ASP A 126 4.53 1.30 -13.81
CA ASP A 126 4.32 0.18 -14.74
C ASP A 126 3.93 -1.14 -14.05
N GLY A 127 3.15 -1.04 -12.96
CA GLY A 127 2.71 -2.16 -12.13
C GLY A 127 3.76 -2.72 -11.15
N ALA A 128 4.99 -2.20 -11.14
CA ALA A 128 6.03 -2.58 -10.20
C ALA A 128 6.14 -1.59 -9.03
N LEU A 129 6.23 -2.12 -7.81
CA LEU A 129 6.53 -1.32 -6.62
C LEU A 129 7.94 -0.75 -6.74
N PHE A 130 8.09 0.57 -6.62
CA PHE A 130 9.41 1.22 -6.64
C PHE A 130 9.71 2.00 -5.35
N ARG A 131 8.68 2.33 -4.56
CA ARG A 131 8.83 3.03 -3.28
C ARG A 131 7.74 2.62 -2.30
N ARG A 132 8.10 2.49 -1.02
CA ARG A 132 7.18 2.28 0.12
C ARG A 132 7.60 3.19 1.28
N ASP A 133 6.67 4.02 1.75
CA ASP A 133 6.81 4.88 2.93
C ASP A 133 6.10 4.19 4.12
N LEU A 134 6.72 4.19 5.31
CA LEU A 134 6.21 3.50 6.50
C LEU A 134 6.35 4.39 7.74
N ALA A 135 5.22 4.70 8.39
CA ALA A 135 5.12 5.41 9.66
C ALA A 135 4.97 4.43 10.84
N LEU A 136 6.02 3.67 11.15
CA LEU A 136 5.93 2.57 12.13
C LEU A 136 5.75 3.00 13.60
N ASN A 137 5.85 4.29 13.89
CA ASN A 137 5.54 4.85 15.20
C ASN A 137 4.08 5.32 15.31
N PHE A 138 3.27 5.12 14.25
CA PHE A 138 1.86 5.52 14.19
C PHE A 138 1.65 7.02 14.47
N ALA A 139 2.66 7.85 14.18
CA ALA A 139 2.60 9.31 14.30
C ALA A 139 2.27 10.00 12.96
N GLY A 140 1.89 9.22 11.93
CA GLY A 140 1.56 9.70 10.58
C GLY A 140 2.74 10.22 9.75
N THR A 141 3.96 10.23 10.30
CA THR A 141 5.18 10.62 9.58
C THR A 141 6.03 9.38 9.30
N PRO A 142 6.43 9.13 8.04
CA PRO A 142 7.27 7.98 7.72
C PRO A 142 8.58 8.00 8.49
N SER A 143 8.88 6.92 9.22
CA SER A 143 10.16 6.67 9.88
C SER A 143 11.04 5.70 9.07
N ILE A 144 10.47 5.05 8.05
CA ILE A 144 11.21 4.21 7.10
C ILE A 144 10.72 4.50 5.68
N ILE A 145 11.65 4.65 4.74
CA ILE A 145 11.36 4.68 3.30
C ILE A 145 12.17 3.59 2.61
N LYS A 146 11.51 2.75 1.81
CA LYS A 146 12.15 1.68 1.03
C LYS A 146 12.03 2.00 -0.46
N PHE A 147 13.12 1.81 -1.20
CA PHE A 147 13.17 1.92 -2.66
C PHE A 147 13.53 0.58 -3.28
N TYR A 148 12.86 0.26 -4.37
CA TYR A 148 13.00 -1.01 -5.07
C TYR A 148 13.42 -0.79 -6.52
N ASN A 149 14.24 -1.69 -7.03
CA ASN A 149 14.58 -1.80 -8.45
C ASN A 149 14.32 -3.25 -8.88
N GLU A 150 13.59 -3.46 -9.99
CA GLU A 150 13.24 -4.80 -10.49
C GLU A 150 12.68 -5.73 -9.39
N ALA A 151 11.80 -5.20 -8.53
CA ALA A 151 11.20 -5.87 -7.37
C ALA A 151 12.18 -6.30 -6.25
N GLN A 152 13.45 -5.87 -6.31
CA GLN A 152 14.46 -6.09 -5.28
C GLN A 152 14.67 -4.81 -4.47
N LEU A 153 14.84 -4.95 -3.14
CA LEU A 153 15.19 -3.81 -2.28
C LEU A 153 16.56 -3.29 -2.71
N ALA A 154 16.62 -1.99 -3.06
CA ALA A 154 17.85 -1.32 -3.47
C ALA A 154 18.35 -0.35 -2.39
N ARG A 155 17.43 0.28 -1.66
CA ARG A 155 17.74 1.27 -0.62
C ARG A 155 16.68 1.31 0.47
N LYS A 156 17.11 1.48 1.71
CA LYS A 156 16.24 1.70 2.87
C LYS A 156 16.74 2.90 3.68
N GLU A 157 15.92 3.92 3.83
CA GLU A 157 16.18 5.11 4.64
C GLU A 157 15.41 4.97 5.96
N ARG A 158 16.01 5.43 7.07
CA ARG A 158 15.37 5.43 8.40
C ARG A 158 15.66 6.72 9.15
N ASP A 159 14.65 7.19 9.86
CA ASP A 159 14.77 8.12 10.98
C ASP A 159 14.94 7.28 12.25
N THR A 160 16.15 7.27 12.81
CA THR A 160 16.47 6.45 13.99
C THR A 160 16.36 7.25 15.29
N ASN A 161 16.33 8.58 15.22
CA ASN A 161 16.27 9.46 16.38
C ASN A 161 14.88 10.08 16.64
N GLY A 162 13.95 9.96 15.68
CA GLY A 162 12.57 10.42 15.75
C GLY A 162 12.37 11.92 15.52
N ASP A 163 13.31 12.61 14.88
CA ASP A 163 13.23 14.05 14.62
C ASP A 163 12.50 14.42 13.31
N GLY A 164 12.04 13.40 12.56
CA GLY A 164 11.34 13.55 11.29
C GLY A 164 12.25 13.64 10.07
N LYS A 165 13.56 13.45 10.24
CA LYS A 165 14.55 13.39 9.15
C LYS A 165 15.21 12.03 9.10
N MET A 166 15.49 11.56 7.88
CA MET A 166 16.21 10.30 7.70
C MET A 166 17.68 10.51 8.04
N ASP A 167 18.21 9.74 9.00
CA ASP A 167 19.61 9.81 9.45
C ASP A 167 20.44 8.60 9.03
N THR A 168 19.79 7.52 8.57
CA THR A 168 20.43 6.26 8.20
C THR A 168 19.97 5.80 6.83
N ILE A 169 20.91 5.50 5.92
CA ILE A 169 20.64 4.99 4.58
C ILE A 169 21.38 3.68 4.35
N GLU A 170 20.64 2.60 4.12
CA GLU A 170 21.18 1.28 3.80
C GLU A 170 21.06 0.99 2.31
N TYR A 171 22.12 0.45 1.70
CA TYR A 171 22.20 0.11 0.28
C TYR A 171 22.29 -1.41 0.10
N TYR A 172 21.53 -1.93 -0.85
CA TYR A 172 21.39 -3.36 -1.08
C TYR A 172 21.74 -3.73 -2.52
N GLU A 173 22.41 -4.86 -2.70
CA GLU A 173 22.70 -5.46 -4.01
C GLU A 173 22.48 -6.97 -3.95
N GLY A 174 21.72 -7.53 -4.90
CA GLY A 174 21.38 -8.95 -4.91
C GLY A 174 20.68 -9.45 -3.63
N GLY A 175 19.91 -8.57 -2.98
CA GLY A 175 19.22 -8.85 -1.73
C GLY A 175 20.11 -8.80 -0.47
N LYS A 176 21.37 -8.40 -0.59
CA LYS A 176 22.31 -8.28 0.53
C LYS A 176 22.61 -6.83 0.85
N LEU A 177 22.71 -6.51 2.14
CA LEU A 177 23.20 -5.21 2.59
C LEU A 177 24.69 -5.11 2.26
N ILE A 178 25.08 -4.10 1.49
CA ILE A 178 26.48 -3.88 1.10
C ILE A 178 27.09 -2.68 1.81
N ARG A 179 26.27 -1.69 2.17
CA ARG A 179 26.77 -0.42 2.72
C ARG A 179 25.72 0.29 3.55
N ILE A 180 26.17 0.94 4.62
CA ILE A 180 25.36 1.82 5.47
C ILE A 180 25.94 3.23 5.39
N GLY A 181 25.09 4.22 5.16
CA GLY A 181 25.39 5.63 5.23
C GLY A 181 24.72 6.27 6.45
N GLU A 182 25.42 7.18 7.12
CA GLU A 182 24.90 8.02 8.20
C GLU A 182 24.89 9.49 7.75
N ASP A 183 23.72 10.13 7.81
CA ASP A 183 23.56 11.58 7.65
C ASP A 183 23.56 12.22 9.05
N ARG A 184 24.61 12.95 9.37
CA ARG A 184 24.85 13.51 10.71
C ARG A 184 24.45 14.97 10.81
N ASP A 185 24.30 15.67 9.70
CA ASP A 185 23.90 17.08 9.66
C ASP A 185 22.43 17.28 9.21
N GLY A 186 21.77 16.22 8.75
CA GLY A 186 20.37 16.19 8.41
C GLY A 186 20.05 16.94 7.12
N ASP A 187 20.98 16.93 6.14
CA ASP A 187 20.82 17.51 4.81
C ASP A 187 20.17 16.55 3.77
N GLY A 188 19.95 15.29 4.17
CA GLY A 188 19.39 14.22 3.35
C GLY A 188 20.44 13.40 2.60
N LYS A 189 21.74 13.61 2.84
CA LYS A 189 22.83 12.86 2.21
C LYS A 189 23.75 12.29 3.29
N PRO A 190 24.21 11.03 3.15
CA PRO A 190 25.14 10.48 4.12
C PRO A 190 26.50 11.17 4.09
N ASP A 191 26.99 11.53 5.28
CA ASP A 191 28.33 12.05 5.55
C ASP A 191 29.38 10.94 5.63
N VAL A 192 28.98 9.81 6.21
CA VAL A 192 29.87 8.69 6.52
C VAL A 192 29.29 7.42 5.92
N TYR A 193 30.15 6.60 5.32
CA TYR A 193 29.79 5.29 4.81
C TYR A 193 30.59 4.19 5.52
N THR A 194 29.91 3.12 5.88
CA THR A 194 30.48 1.87 6.39
C THR A 194 30.13 0.77 5.40
N GLU A 195 31.14 0.18 4.77
CA GLU A 195 30.97 -1.03 3.95
C GLU A 195 30.71 -2.22 4.88
N VAL A 196 29.79 -3.11 4.50
CA VAL A 196 29.46 -4.30 5.27
C VAL A 196 30.26 -5.47 4.73
N ASP A 197 31.21 -5.95 5.53
CA ASP A 197 31.96 -7.16 5.20
C ASP A 197 31.04 -8.38 5.36
N GLN A 198 30.80 -9.10 4.26
CA GLN A 198 29.82 -10.20 4.24
C GLN A 198 30.33 -11.46 4.96
N ASP A 199 31.59 -11.47 5.39
CA ASP A 199 32.20 -12.54 6.17
C ASP A 199 32.06 -12.34 7.70
N GLU A 200 31.54 -11.20 8.16
CA GLU A 200 31.10 -11.03 9.56
C GLU A 200 29.67 -11.57 9.72
N PRO A 201 29.41 -12.47 10.69
CA PRO A 201 28.05 -12.93 10.95
C PRO A 201 27.22 -11.73 11.38
N ALA A 202 26.17 -11.44 10.59
CA ALA A 202 25.22 -10.37 10.87
C ALA A 202 24.80 -10.40 12.35
N ALA A 203 25.26 -9.42 13.12
CA ALA A 203 24.74 -9.17 14.45
C ALA A 203 23.23 -8.95 14.30
N GLY A 204 22.45 -9.82 14.94
CA GLY A 204 21.05 -10.07 14.60
C GLY A 204 20.17 -8.83 14.49
N GLY A 205 19.59 -8.62 13.31
CA GLY A 205 18.35 -7.89 13.14
C GLY A 205 17.18 -8.85 13.32
N GLY A 206 16.85 -9.16 14.59
CA GLY A 206 15.66 -9.94 14.94
C GLY A 206 14.43 -9.03 15.07
N GLY A 207 13.28 -9.58 14.69
CA GLY A 207 11.94 -9.04 15.01
C GLY A 207 11.21 -8.47 13.82
#